data_AF-A0A0B1SI60-F1
#
_entry.id   AF-A0A0B1SI60-F1
#
_cell.length_a   1.000
_cell.length_b   1.000
_cell.length_c   1.000
_cell.angle_alpha   90.00
_cell.angle_beta   90.00
_cell.angle_gamma   90.00
#
_symmetry.space_group_name_H-M   'P 1'
#
loop_
_entity.id
_entity.type
_entity.pdbx_description
1 polymer ?
#
loop_
_entity_poly.entity_id
_entity_poly.type
_entity_poly.pdbx_seq_one_letter_code
_entity_poly.pdbx_strand_id
1 'polypeptide(L)'
;MNGELGMKDVFIHGDLWSSNLIWNKTAQGVELSRIVDYQLGHLGCAAEDLCRVFISTLSGKDRRENWERLLETFHGYIKEYCKGELPFSLEQLKESYQRMFPMAGVLLLPVFDSVVKIATRTMNEEEKAVVKKTISEKTVALFEDILYFARRNREVRRV
;
A
#
# COMPACT_ATOMS: atom_id res chain seq x y z
N MET A 1 0.37 -2.86 -17.62
CA MET A 1 -0.72 -2.27 -16.81
C MET A 1 -1.05 -0.83 -17.19
N ASN A 2 -0.17 0.18 -17.00
CA ASN A 2 -0.49 1.57 -17.36
C ASN A 2 -0.94 1.73 -18.83
N GLY A 3 -0.20 1.14 -19.77
CA GLY A 3 -0.58 1.14 -21.19
C GLY A 3 -1.93 0.48 -21.49
N GLU A 4 -2.29 -0.60 -20.78
CA GLU A 4 -3.62 -1.25 -20.91
C GLU A 4 -4.75 -0.37 -20.38
N LEU A 5 -4.46 0.50 -19.41
CA LEU A 5 -5.44 1.36 -18.76
C LEU A 5 -5.49 2.78 -19.34
N GLY A 6 -4.59 3.13 -20.27
CA GLY A 6 -4.45 4.49 -20.78
C GLY A 6 -3.91 5.48 -19.74
N MET A 7 -3.06 5.01 -18.82
CA MET A 7 -2.41 5.83 -17.79
C MET A 7 -1.00 6.21 -18.22
N LYS A 8 -0.53 7.38 -17.74
CA LYS A 8 0.89 7.77 -17.85
C LYS A 8 1.70 7.18 -16.70
N ASP A 9 2.95 6.85 -16.98
CA ASP A 9 3.89 6.50 -15.92
C ASP A 9 4.19 7.73 -15.05
N VAL A 10 4.23 7.53 -13.75
CA VAL A 10 4.58 8.56 -12.77
C VAL A 10 5.80 8.10 -11.97
N PHE A 11 6.54 9.04 -11.41
CA PHE A 11 7.60 8.71 -10.48
C PHE A 11 7.00 8.09 -9.22
N ILE A 12 7.40 6.85 -8.94
CA ILE A 12 7.03 6.10 -7.75
C ILE A 12 8.28 5.78 -6.93
N HIS A 13 8.10 5.64 -5.62
CA HIS A 13 9.13 5.27 -4.68
C HIS A 13 9.61 3.82 -4.88
N GLY A 14 8.70 2.91 -5.25
CA GLY A 14 8.99 1.49 -5.49
C GLY A 14 9.18 0.65 -4.22
N ASP A 15 9.53 1.30 -3.10
CA ASP A 15 9.59 0.72 -1.76
C ASP A 15 8.86 1.56 -0.70
N LEU A 16 7.62 1.98 -0.95
CA LEU A 16 6.88 2.81 0.01
C LEU A 16 6.17 1.97 1.08
N TRP A 17 6.70 1.94 2.29
CA TRP A 17 6.13 1.24 3.45
C TRP A 17 6.45 1.96 4.76
N SER A 18 5.82 1.54 5.86
CA SER A 18 5.89 2.23 7.16
C SER A 18 7.30 2.57 7.64
N SER A 19 8.30 1.72 7.36
CA SER A 19 9.68 1.93 7.80
C SER A 19 10.43 3.03 7.03
N ASN A 20 9.96 3.37 5.82
CA ASN A 20 10.53 4.42 4.97
C ASN A 20 9.84 5.78 5.16
N LEU A 21 8.91 5.87 6.13
CA LEU A 21 8.23 7.09 6.55
C LEU A 21 8.82 7.54 7.89
N ILE A 22 9.51 8.68 7.90
CA ILE A 22 10.09 9.27 9.11
C ILE A 22 9.11 10.26 9.72
N TRP A 23 8.82 10.10 11.00
CA TRP A 23 7.83 10.90 11.73
C TRP A 23 8.49 11.74 12.82
N ASN A 24 8.07 13.00 12.92
CA ASN A 24 8.40 13.86 14.06
C ASN A 24 7.28 13.75 15.10
N LYS A 25 7.65 13.70 16.39
CA LYS A 25 6.68 13.88 17.48
C LYS A 25 6.42 15.37 17.67
N THR A 26 5.15 15.73 17.71
CA THR A 26 4.68 17.11 17.93
C THR A 26 3.78 17.14 19.16
N ALA A 27 3.41 18.34 19.64
CA ALA A 27 2.49 18.48 20.77
C ALA A 27 1.07 17.94 20.44
N GLN A 28 0.72 17.83 19.16
CA GLN A 28 -0.59 17.38 18.67
C GLN A 28 -0.58 15.93 18.16
N GLY A 29 0.57 15.23 18.23
CA GLY A 29 0.68 13.84 17.78
C GLY A 29 1.97 13.58 16.99
N VAL A 30 1.82 13.02 15.79
CA VAL A 30 2.94 12.76 14.87
C VAL A 30 2.71 13.45 13.54
N GLU A 31 3.78 13.97 12.96
CA GLU A 31 3.78 14.63 11.66
C GLU A 31 4.81 13.95 10.74
N LEU A 32 4.45 13.72 9.48
CA LEU A 32 5.36 13.15 8.49
C LEU A 32 6.49 14.15 8.22
N SER A 33 7.72 13.74 8.49
CA SER A 33 8.92 14.56 8.35
C SER A 33 9.57 14.34 6.99
N ARG A 34 9.82 13.07 6.64
CA ARG A 34 10.55 12.70 5.42
C ARG A 34 10.09 11.34 4.93
N ILE A 35 10.16 11.17 3.61
CA ILE A 35 10.13 9.87 2.94
C ILE A 35 11.55 9.60 2.46
N VAL A 36 12.08 8.41 2.74
CA VAL A 36 13.49 8.05 2.50
C VAL A 36 13.61 6.69 1.80
N ASP A 37 14.81 6.38 1.31
CA ASP A 37 15.14 5.10 0.65
C ASP A 37 14.51 4.90 -0.75
N TYR A 38 14.75 5.85 -1.65
CA TYR A 38 14.33 5.82 -3.05
C TYR A 38 15.17 4.89 -3.94
N GLN A 39 15.88 3.90 -3.40
CA GLN A 39 16.77 3.03 -4.18
C GLN A 39 16.02 2.19 -5.24
N LEU A 40 14.72 1.96 -5.04
CA LEU A 40 13.83 1.30 -6.00
C LEU A 40 12.95 2.29 -6.79
N GLY A 41 13.25 3.59 -6.71
CA GLY A 41 12.47 4.63 -7.38
C GLY A 41 12.53 4.50 -8.89
N HIS A 42 11.38 4.54 -9.56
CA HIS A 42 11.28 4.40 -11.01
C HIS A 42 10.02 5.06 -11.57
N LEU A 43 9.92 5.18 -12.90
CA LEU A 43 8.68 5.57 -13.57
C LEU A 43 7.80 4.33 -13.71
N GLY A 44 6.59 4.38 -13.15
CA GLY A 44 5.70 3.23 -13.11
C GLY A 44 4.26 3.58 -12.74
N CYS A 45 3.54 2.61 -12.20
CA CYS A 45 2.16 2.78 -11.81
C CYS A 45 2.03 3.26 -10.36
N ALA A 46 1.30 4.36 -10.15
CA ALA A 46 1.01 4.91 -8.81
C ALA A 46 0.40 3.87 -7.83
N ALA A 47 -0.32 2.88 -8.35
CA ALA A 47 -0.89 1.80 -7.55
C ALA A 47 0.15 0.97 -6.80
N GLU A 48 1.40 0.90 -7.27
CA GLU A 48 2.44 0.13 -6.59
C GLU A 48 2.71 0.65 -5.19
N ASP A 49 3.01 1.95 -5.07
CA ASP A 49 3.25 2.61 -3.78
C ASP A 49 2.00 2.58 -2.90
N LEU A 50 0.81 2.79 -3.47
CA LEU A 50 -0.44 2.81 -2.73
C LEU A 50 -0.81 1.43 -2.17
N CYS A 51 -0.62 0.36 -2.96
CA CYS A 51 -0.79 -1.00 -2.44
C CYS A 51 0.22 -1.27 -1.32
N ARG A 52 1.50 -0.93 -1.51
CA ARG A 52 2.54 -1.21 -0.51
C ARG A 52 2.29 -0.47 0.80
N VAL A 53 1.96 0.82 0.74
CA VAL A 53 1.70 1.60 1.94
C VAL A 53 0.43 1.12 2.65
N PHE A 54 -0.66 0.84 1.94
CA PHE A 54 -1.90 0.34 2.59
C PHE A 54 -1.73 -1.05 3.19
N ILE A 55 -1.04 -1.96 2.49
CA ILE A 55 -0.75 -3.30 3.00
C ILE A 55 0.15 -3.19 4.23
N SER A 56 1.15 -2.31 4.24
CA SER A 56 2.09 -2.20 5.36
C SER A 56 1.57 -1.42 6.56
N THR A 57 0.65 -0.46 6.40
CA THR A 57 0.22 0.42 7.51
C THR A 57 -1.16 0.13 8.09
N LEU A 58 -2.09 -0.42 7.30
CA LEU A 58 -3.47 -0.63 7.74
C LEU A 58 -3.71 -2.06 8.24
N SER A 59 -4.67 -2.22 9.16
CA SER A 59 -5.26 -3.52 9.47
C SER A 59 -6.01 -4.08 8.24
N GLY A 60 -6.32 -5.37 8.24
CA GLY A 60 -7.15 -5.95 7.19
C GLY A 60 -8.51 -5.27 7.09
N LYS A 61 -9.15 -5.06 8.24
CA LYS A 61 -10.42 -4.34 8.36
C LYS A 61 -10.34 -2.92 7.79
N ASP A 62 -9.42 -2.10 8.30
CA ASP A 62 -9.34 -0.68 7.90
C ASP A 62 -9.07 -0.54 6.41
N ARG A 63 -8.20 -1.40 5.85
CA ARG A 63 -7.91 -1.41 4.41
C ARG A 63 -9.16 -1.70 3.58
N ARG A 64 -9.94 -2.73 3.94
CA ARG A 64 -11.18 -3.09 3.23
C ARG A 64 -12.22 -1.99 3.29
N GLU A 65 -12.36 -1.34 4.44
CA GLU A 65 -13.35 -0.27 4.66
C GLU A 65 -12.94 1.07 4.03
N ASN A 66 -11.64 1.33 3.83
CA ASN A 66 -11.17 2.68 3.49
C ASN A 66 -10.39 2.81 2.18
N TRP A 67 -9.98 1.72 1.50
CA TRP A 67 -9.08 1.84 0.34
C TRP A 67 -9.63 2.79 -0.73
N GLU A 68 -10.93 2.76 -1.03
CA GLU A 68 -11.54 3.67 -2.01
C GLU A 68 -11.43 5.14 -1.62
N ARG A 69 -11.83 5.47 -0.38
CA ARG A 69 -11.77 6.83 0.16
C ARG A 69 -10.34 7.35 0.20
N LEU A 70 -9.37 6.49 0.51
CA LEU A 70 -7.96 6.86 0.54
C LEU A 70 -7.43 7.14 -0.88
N LEU A 71 -7.81 6.34 -1.88
CA LEU A 71 -7.47 6.60 -3.28
C LEU A 71 -8.13 7.88 -3.81
N GLU A 72 -9.37 8.14 -3.43
CA GLU A 72 -10.07 9.41 -3.75
C GLU A 72 -9.37 10.61 -3.14
N THR A 73 -8.95 10.51 -1.89
CA THR A 73 -8.19 11.55 -1.20
C THR A 73 -6.86 11.81 -1.91
N PHE A 74 -6.12 10.74 -2.23
CA PHE A 74 -4.86 10.84 -2.97
C PHE A 74 -5.05 11.47 -4.36
N HIS A 75 -6.06 11.03 -5.12
CA HIS A 75 -6.39 11.63 -6.42
C HIS A 75 -6.78 13.11 -6.29
N GLY A 76 -7.46 13.48 -5.19
CA GLY A 76 -7.72 14.87 -4.81
C GLY A 76 -6.44 15.71 -4.77
N TYR A 77 -5.39 15.23 -4.09
CA TYR A 77 -4.10 15.91 -4.07
C TYR A 77 -3.42 15.96 -5.43
N ILE A 78 -3.53 14.91 -6.25
CA ILE A 78 -3.00 14.95 -7.63
C ILE A 78 -3.71 16.05 -8.44
N LYS A 79 -5.03 16.18 -8.32
CA LYS A 79 -5.78 17.26 -8.98
C LYS A 79 -5.39 18.65 -8.49
N GLU A 80 -5.17 18.80 -7.19
CA GLU A 80 -4.82 20.08 -6.57
C GLU A 80 -3.42 20.56 -7.00
N TYR A 81 -2.44 19.65 -7.01
CA TYR A 81 -1.04 20.02 -7.18
C TYR A 81 -0.50 19.81 -8.60
N CYS A 82 -1.17 19.03 -9.46
CA CYS A 82 -0.74 18.85 -10.84
C CYS A 82 -1.12 20.06 -11.69
N LYS A 83 -0.11 20.76 -12.23
CA LYS A 83 -0.29 21.96 -13.08
C LYS A 83 -0.57 21.63 -14.56
N GLY A 84 -0.80 20.37 -14.90
CA GLY A 84 -0.94 19.89 -16.27
C GLY A 84 -2.01 18.82 -16.42
N GLU A 85 -1.96 18.10 -17.53
CA GLU A 85 -2.84 16.95 -17.75
C GLU A 85 -2.59 15.88 -16.69
N LEU A 86 -3.66 15.41 -16.06
CA LEU A 86 -3.57 14.38 -15.03
C LEU A 86 -2.99 13.10 -15.65
N PRO A 87 -2.10 12.39 -14.94
CA PRO A 87 -1.53 11.14 -15.43
C PRO A 87 -2.57 10.00 -15.50
N PHE A 88 -3.67 10.12 -14.77
CA PHE A 88 -4.76 9.15 -14.70
C PHE A 88 -6.04 9.75 -14.09
N SER A 89 -7.19 9.16 -14.41
CA SER A 89 -8.48 9.38 -13.75
C SER A 89 -8.56 8.63 -12.42
N LEU A 90 -9.58 8.94 -11.62
CA LEU A 90 -9.84 8.23 -10.37
C LEU A 90 -10.20 6.76 -10.63
N GLU A 91 -10.99 6.49 -11.67
CA GLU A 91 -11.43 5.15 -12.08
C GLU A 91 -10.23 4.33 -12.54
N GLN A 92 -9.32 4.92 -13.32
CA GLN A 92 -8.06 4.28 -13.70
C GLN A 92 -7.18 3.98 -12.47
N LEU A 93 -7.12 4.89 -11.49
CA LEU A 93 -6.37 4.66 -10.25
C LEU A 93 -6.98 3.51 -9.43
N LYS A 94 -8.31 3.48 -9.23
CA LYS A 94 -9.01 2.40 -8.53
C LYS A 94 -8.80 1.06 -9.25
N GLU A 95 -8.93 1.04 -10.58
CA GLU A 95 -8.71 -0.17 -11.39
C GLU A 95 -7.27 -0.67 -11.27
N SER A 96 -6.29 0.23 -11.39
CA SER A 96 -4.87 -0.12 -11.28
C SER A 96 -4.50 -0.64 -9.89
N TYR A 97 -5.07 -0.08 -8.81
CA TYR A 97 -4.92 -0.58 -7.44
C TYR A 97 -5.41 -2.02 -7.32
N GLN A 98 -6.62 -2.31 -7.78
CA GLN A 98 -7.19 -3.67 -7.73
C GLN A 98 -6.37 -4.66 -8.57
N ARG A 99 -5.85 -4.25 -9.73
CA ARG A 99 -4.97 -5.07 -10.58
C ARG A 99 -3.60 -5.34 -9.94
N MET A 100 -3.03 -4.33 -9.29
CA MET A 100 -1.71 -4.39 -8.66
C MET A 100 -1.73 -5.19 -7.34
N PHE A 101 -2.84 -5.16 -6.61
CA PHE A 101 -2.93 -5.67 -5.25
C PHE A 101 -2.39 -7.10 -5.06
N PRO A 102 -2.75 -8.11 -5.88
CA PRO A 102 -2.27 -9.47 -5.69
C PRO A 102 -0.74 -9.57 -5.77
N MET A 103 -0.13 -8.84 -6.72
CA MET A 103 1.33 -8.84 -6.89
C MET A 103 2.01 -8.17 -5.71
N ALA A 104 1.55 -6.98 -5.30
CA ALA A 104 2.08 -6.27 -4.15
C ALA A 104 1.95 -7.10 -2.85
N GLY A 105 0.80 -7.76 -2.66
CA GLY A 105 0.56 -8.63 -1.51
C GLY A 105 1.49 -9.83 -1.47
N VAL A 106 1.69 -10.53 -2.60
CA VAL A 106 2.62 -11.66 -2.67
C VAL A 106 4.06 -11.24 -2.35
N LEU A 107 4.50 -10.08 -2.85
CA LEU A 107 5.85 -9.57 -2.58
C LEU A 107 6.05 -9.15 -1.11
N LEU A 108 5.00 -8.65 -0.44
CA LEU A 108 5.09 -8.19 0.95
C LEU A 108 4.89 -9.29 1.99
N LEU A 109 4.25 -10.41 1.64
CA LEU A 109 3.99 -11.52 2.57
C LEU A 109 5.26 -11.99 3.33
N PRO A 110 6.42 -12.25 2.67
CA PRO A 110 7.65 -12.67 3.35
C PRO A 110 8.27 -11.58 4.24
N VAL A 111 7.99 -10.31 3.93
CA VAL A 111 8.56 -9.16 4.65
C VAL A 111 7.95 -9.04 6.04
N PHE A 112 6.65 -9.31 6.21
CA PHE A 112 6.00 -9.22 7.52
C PHE A 112 6.62 -10.13 8.56
N ASP A 113 6.85 -11.41 8.24
CA ASP A 113 7.44 -12.35 9.18
C ASP A 113 8.86 -11.90 9.62
N SER A 114 9.66 -11.44 8.67
CA SER A 114 11.02 -10.94 8.92
C SER A 114 11.01 -9.70 9.83
N VAL A 115 10.14 -8.74 9.54
CA VAL A 115 10.00 -7.48 10.30
C VAL A 115 9.53 -7.75 11.72
N VAL A 116 8.55 -8.65 11.88
CA VAL A 116 8.00 -9.02 13.19
C VAL A 116 9.04 -9.74 14.04
N LYS A 117 9.80 -10.67 13.45
CA LYS A 117 10.90 -11.34 14.15
C LYS A 117 11.97 -10.37 14.64
N ILE A 118 12.23 -9.29 13.90
CA ILE A 118 13.18 -8.26 14.31
C ILE A 118 12.58 -7.36 15.40
N ALA A 119 11.36 -6.87 15.20
CA ALA A 119 10.69 -5.95 16.11
C ALA A 119 10.41 -6.55 17.50
N THR A 120 10.20 -7.87 17.56
CA THR A 120 9.83 -8.58 18.80
C THR A 120 11.02 -9.11 19.61
N ARG A 121 12.27 -8.93 19.16
CA ARG A 121 13.46 -9.50 19.82
C ARG A 121 13.64 -9.07 21.27
N THR A 122 13.30 -7.82 21.57
CA THR A 122 13.50 -7.20 22.88
C THR A 122 12.22 -7.13 23.71
N MET A 123 11.11 -7.63 23.18
CA MET A 123 9.79 -7.58 23.82
C MET A 123 9.63 -8.70 24.85
N ASN A 124 8.78 -8.47 25.85
CA ASN A 124 8.33 -9.52 26.77
C ASN A 124 7.25 -10.42 26.12
N GLU A 125 6.85 -11.50 26.79
CA GLU A 125 5.91 -12.47 26.22
C GLU A 125 4.48 -11.92 26.04
N GLU A 126 4.04 -10.98 26.88
CA GLU A 126 2.73 -10.34 26.75
C GLU A 126 2.70 -9.43 25.50
N GLU A 127 3.73 -8.60 25.33
CA GLU A 127 3.92 -7.74 24.16
C GLU A 127 4.00 -8.56 22.87
N LYS A 128 4.76 -9.66 22.88
CA LYS A 128 4.85 -10.60 21.75
C LYS A 128 3.49 -11.21 21.42
N ALA A 129 2.69 -11.58 22.41
CA ALA A 129 1.36 -12.14 22.18
C ALA A 129 0.44 -11.14 21.48
N VAL A 130 0.49 -9.85 21.87
CA VAL A 130 -0.26 -8.77 21.20
C VAL A 130 0.19 -8.60 19.76
N VAL A 131 1.51 -8.49 19.51
CA VAL A 131 2.05 -8.35 18.15
C VAL A 131 1.67 -9.54 17.28
N LYS A 132 1.80 -10.77 17.80
CA LYS A 132 1.44 -11.99 17.07
C LYS A 132 -0.04 -12.00 16.67
N LYS A 133 -0.94 -11.56 17.56
CA LYS A 133 -2.37 -11.46 17.26
C LYS A 133 -2.63 -10.46 16.12
N THR A 134 -2.05 -9.27 16.19
CA THR A 134 -2.18 -8.23 15.16
C THR A 134 -1.66 -8.70 13.81
N ILE A 135 -0.48 -9.33 13.79
CA ILE A 135 0.13 -9.82 12.55
C ILE A 135 -0.64 -11.00 11.97
N SER A 136 -1.18 -11.88 12.82
CA SER A 136 -2.02 -12.99 12.37
C SER A 136 -3.28 -12.49 11.65
N GLU A 137 -3.98 -11.51 12.23
CA GLU A 137 -5.14 -10.87 11.56
C GLU A 137 -4.75 -10.30 10.21
N LYS A 138 -3.68 -9.50 10.20
CA LYS A 138 -3.22 -8.82 9.00
C LYS A 138 -2.79 -9.79 7.89
N THR A 139 -2.12 -10.87 8.26
CA THR A 139 -1.66 -11.91 7.34
C THR A 139 -2.84 -12.66 6.72
N VAL A 140 -3.80 -13.10 7.54
CA VAL A 140 -5.01 -13.78 7.06
C VAL A 140 -5.80 -12.88 6.12
N ALA A 141 -6.04 -11.63 6.54
CA ALA A 141 -6.76 -10.67 5.71
C ALA A 141 -6.03 -10.38 4.38
N LEU A 142 -4.70 -10.31 4.40
CA LEU A 142 -3.91 -10.11 3.18
C LEU A 142 -4.05 -11.31 2.22
N PHE A 143 -3.99 -12.55 2.73
CA PHE A 143 -4.22 -13.73 1.89
C PHE A 143 -5.60 -13.72 1.24
N GLU A 144 -6.64 -13.43 2.02
CA GLU A 144 -8.01 -13.31 1.52
C GLU A 144 -8.13 -12.23 0.44
N ASP A 145 -7.54 -11.05 0.66
CA ASP A 145 -7.57 -9.93 -0.28
C ASP A 145 -6.82 -10.26 -1.58
N ILE A 146 -5.65 -10.92 -1.49
CA ILE A 146 -4.89 -11.39 -2.65
C ILE A 146 -5.76 -12.32 -3.49
N LEU A 147 -6.41 -13.31 -2.87
CA LEU A 147 -7.25 -14.26 -3.57
C LEU A 147 -8.49 -13.59 -4.17
N TYR A 148 -9.10 -12.65 -3.45
CA TYR A 148 -10.24 -11.89 -3.93
C TYR A 148 -9.89 -11.10 -5.19
N PHE A 149 -8.85 -10.26 -5.13
CA PHE A 149 -8.45 -9.44 -6.27
C PHE A 149 -7.87 -10.27 -7.42
N ALA A 150 -7.15 -11.36 -7.15
CA ALA A 150 -6.65 -12.25 -8.19
C ALA A 150 -7.79 -12.90 -8.99
N ARG A 151 -8.86 -13.36 -8.31
CA ARG A 151 -10.06 -13.91 -8.97
C ARG A 151 -10.75 -12.85 -9.81
N ARG A 152 -11.03 -11.69 -9.22
CA ARG A 152 -11.62 -10.54 -9.91
C ARG A 152 -10.83 -10.14 -11.16
N ASN A 153 -9.50 -10.05 -11.05
CA ASN A 153 -8.64 -9.65 -12.17
C ASN A 153 -8.66 -10.67 -13.31
N ARG A 154 -8.82 -11.96 -12.99
CA ARG A 154 -8.98 -13.00 -14.00
C ARG A 154 -10.31 -12.89 -14.74
N GLU A 155 -11.39 -12.52 -14.04
CA GLU A 155 -12.72 -12.35 -14.64
C GLU A 155 -12.78 -11.13 -15.56
N VAL A 156 -12.26 -9.98 -15.11
CA VAL A 156 -12.25 -8.74 -15.91
C VAL A 156 -11.42 -8.87 -17.19
N ARG A 157 -10.37 -9.71 -17.20
CA ARG A 157 -9.52 -9.94 -18.38
C ARG A 157 -10.06 -10.98 -19.36
N ARG A 158 -11.18 -11.65 -19.06
CA ARG A 158 -11.84 -12.59 -19.98
C ARG A 158 -12.81 -11.91 -20.95
N VAL A 159 -13.14 -10.66 -20.69
CA VAL A 159 -13.99 -9.79 -21.51
C VAL A 159 -13.09 -8.96 -22.43
#